data_AF-A0A258NG99-F1
#
_entry.id   AF-A0A258NG99-F1
#
_cell.length_a   1.000
_cell.length_b   1.000
_cell.length_c   1.000
_cell.angle_alpha   90.00
_cell.angle_beta   90.00
_cell.angle_gamma   90.00
#
_symmetry.space_group_name_H-M   'P 1'
#
loop_
_entity.id
_entity.type
_entity.pdbx_description
1 polymer ?
#
loop_
_entity_poly.entity_id
_entity_poly.type
_entity_poly.pdbx_seq_one_letter_code
_entity_poly.pdbx_strand_id
1 'polypeptide(L)'
;MNIIKGSNMAANVNFTGSVDRDLLKRAKVIAAKADTSINALFNAELRYLVETFEAAEISGNQNFRALLDFSLGRIGDGETLAALGIDSQEDLFLLMAQAHLPMPRIADAETQHMVGSLHALAP
;
A
#
# COMPACT_ATOMS: atom_id res chain seq x y z
N MET A 1 41.96 23.84 5.42
CA MET A 1 42.45 23.50 4.06
C MET A 1 42.94 22.06 4.09
N ASN A 2 42.56 21.27 3.08
CA ASN A 2 42.64 19.78 2.91
C ASN A 2 41.74 18.97 3.87
N ILE A 3 40.60 18.36 3.49
CA ILE A 3 40.13 17.63 2.29
C ILE A 3 41.01 16.44 1.89
N ILE A 4 40.55 15.20 2.18
CA ILE A 4 40.35 14.04 1.25
C ILE A 4 39.37 13.04 1.94
N LYS A 5 38.05 13.08 1.68
CA LYS A 5 37.23 12.16 0.83
C LYS A 5 37.44 10.65 1.00
N GLY A 6 36.35 9.95 1.36
CA GLY A 6 36.07 8.51 1.13
C GLY A 6 35.48 7.87 2.39
N SER A 7 34.24 7.36 2.46
CA SER A 7 33.26 6.93 1.46
C SER A 7 31.86 7.00 2.09
N ASN A 8 30.99 7.86 1.57
CA ASN A 8 29.55 7.78 1.82
C ASN A 8 29.01 6.61 0.97
N MET A 9 29.24 5.38 1.39
CA MET A 9 28.57 4.23 0.81
C MET A 9 27.19 4.22 1.45
N ALA A 10 26.14 4.47 0.67
CA ALA A 10 24.77 4.22 1.11
C ALA A 10 24.78 2.84 1.79
N ALA A 11 24.57 2.80 3.11
CA ALA A 11 24.70 1.59 3.90
C ALA A 11 23.47 0.71 3.62
N ASN A 12 23.41 0.18 2.41
CA ASN A 12 22.35 -0.71 1.98
C ASN A 12 22.46 -1.97 2.84
N VAL A 13 21.40 -2.25 3.58
CA VAL A 13 21.26 -3.45 4.40
C VAL A 13 20.47 -4.50 3.63
N ASN A 14 20.82 -5.77 3.84
CA ASN A 14 20.06 -6.87 3.25
C ASN A 14 18.80 -7.13 4.08
N PHE A 15 17.65 -7.08 3.44
CA PHE A 15 16.36 -7.44 4.02
C PHE A 15 15.90 -8.79 3.47
N THR A 16 15.43 -9.68 4.33
CA THR A 16 14.82 -10.97 3.93
C THR A 16 13.36 -10.97 4.35
N GLY A 17 12.46 -11.19 3.40
CA GLY A 17 11.03 -11.31 3.64
C GLY A 17 10.42 -12.46 2.83
N SER A 18 9.32 -13.00 3.33
CA SER A 18 8.52 -14.03 2.66
C SER A 18 7.47 -13.36 1.77
N VAL A 19 7.40 -13.78 0.51
CA VAL A 19 6.37 -13.34 -0.44
C VAL A 19 5.77 -14.54 -1.14
N ASP A 20 4.51 -14.41 -1.58
CA ASP A 20 3.86 -15.42 -2.40
C ASP A 20 4.67 -15.71 -3.67
N ARG A 21 4.75 -16.99 -4.05
CA ARG A 21 5.58 -17.46 -5.18
C ARG A 21 5.07 -16.91 -6.51
N ASP A 22 3.75 -16.88 -6.68
CA ASP A 22 3.13 -16.43 -7.93
C ASP A 22 3.22 -14.91 -8.07
N LEU A 23 3.08 -14.18 -6.96
CA LEU A 23 3.39 -12.76 -6.89
C LEU A 23 4.84 -12.48 -7.30
N LEU A 24 5.81 -13.21 -6.73
CA LEU A 24 7.22 -13.03 -7.07
C LEU A 24 7.50 -13.32 -8.55
N LYS A 25 6.86 -14.34 -9.11
CA LYS A 25 6.97 -14.67 -10.55
C LYS A 25 6.43 -13.54 -11.42
N ARG A 26 5.27 -12.98 -11.09
CA ARG A 26 4.68 -11.84 -11.82
C ARG A 26 5.55 -10.59 -11.71
N ALA A 27 6.07 -10.29 -10.51
CA ALA A 27 6.99 -9.18 -10.29
C ALA A 27 8.26 -9.28 -11.14
N LYS A 28 8.84 -10.50 -11.28
CA LYS A 28 10.00 -10.73 -12.18
C LYS A 28 9.71 -10.39 -13.64
N VAL A 29 8.52 -10.77 -14.14
CA VAL A 29 8.11 -10.47 -15.51
C VAL A 29 7.97 -8.96 -15.72
N ILE A 30 7.37 -8.25 -14.76
CA ILE A 30 7.22 -6.79 -14.82
C ILE A 30 8.59 -6.11 -14.80
N ALA A 31 9.47 -6.51 -13.87
CA ALA A 31 10.81 -5.97 -13.76
C ALA A 31 11.61 -6.13 -15.06
N ALA A 32 11.56 -7.30 -15.69
CA ALA A 32 12.22 -7.55 -16.97
C ALA A 32 11.64 -6.70 -18.12
N LYS A 33 10.31 -6.52 -18.18
CA LYS A 33 9.66 -5.68 -19.20
C LYS A 33 9.99 -4.20 -19.06
N ALA A 34 10.24 -3.74 -17.82
CA ALA A 34 10.56 -2.35 -17.50
C ALA A 34 12.07 -2.08 -17.39
N ASP A 35 12.92 -3.03 -17.80
CA ASP A 35 14.39 -2.95 -17.70
C ASP A 35 14.89 -2.55 -16.30
N THR A 36 14.32 -3.18 -15.27
CA THR A 36 14.61 -2.89 -13.86
C THR A 36 14.72 -4.18 -13.04
N SER A 37 14.94 -4.06 -11.73
CA SER A 37 15.03 -5.19 -10.80
C SER A 37 13.89 -5.18 -9.79
N ILE A 38 13.55 -6.36 -9.24
CA ILE A 38 12.58 -6.46 -8.13
C ILE A 38 13.01 -5.59 -6.95
N ASN A 39 14.31 -5.58 -6.65
CA ASN A 39 14.83 -4.78 -5.55
C ASN A 39 14.63 -3.28 -5.81
N ALA A 40 14.81 -2.81 -7.05
CA ALA A 40 14.57 -1.42 -7.42
C ALA A 40 13.09 -1.04 -7.28
N LEU A 41 12.17 -1.90 -7.76
CA LEU A 41 10.73 -1.70 -7.60
C LEU A 41 10.35 -1.65 -6.11
N PHE A 42 10.79 -2.64 -5.34
CA PHE A 42 10.49 -2.72 -3.90
C PHE A 42 11.03 -1.52 -3.12
N ASN A 43 12.26 -1.09 -3.38
CA ASN A 43 12.84 0.08 -2.71
C ASN A 43 12.11 1.37 -3.08
N ALA A 44 11.61 1.51 -4.32
CA ALA A 44 10.83 2.67 -4.72
C ALA A 44 9.50 2.73 -3.96
N GLU A 45 8.77 1.62 -3.90
CA GLU A 45 7.50 1.53 -3.15
C GLU A 45 7.71 1.73 -1.64
N LEU A 46 8.74 1.09 -1.07
CA LEU A 46 9.05 1.23 0.36
C LEU A 46 9.42 2.68 0.70
N ARG A 47 10.21 3.35 -0.14
CA ARG A 47 10.57 4.76 0.04
C ARG A 47 9.32 5.63 -0.01
N TYR A 48 8.48 5.44 -1.02
CA TYR A 48 7.25 6.20 -1.17
C TYR A 48 6.35 6.05 0.07
N LEU A 49 6.17 4.82 0.56
CA LEU A 49 5.39 4.52 1.75
C LEU A 49 5.93 5.26 2.99
N VAL A 50 7.24 5.22 3.23
CA VAL A 50 7.87 5.86 4.38
C VAL A 50 7.80 7.38 4.28
N GLU A 51 8.19 7.96 3.15
CA GLU A 51 8.21 9.42 2.96
C GLU A 51 6.79 10.01 3.06
N THR A 52 5.78 9.32 2.53
CA THR A 52 4.38 9.76 2.63
C THR A 52 3.88 9.69 4.06
N PHE A 53 4.24 8.64 4.81
CA PHE A 53 3.88 8.51 6.22
C PHE A 53 4.53 9.62 7.06
N GLU A 54 5.83 9.85 6.90
CA GLU A 54 6.56 10.89 7.63
C GLU A 54 6.01 12.29 7.32
N ALA A 55 5.70 12.59 6.04
CA ALA A 55 5.08 13.86 5.66
C ALA A 55 3.68 14.05 6.28
N ALA A 56 2.89 12.97 6.36
CA ALA A 56 1.59 12.99 7.02
C ALA A 56 1.71 13.24 8.53
N GLU A 57 2.68 12.61 9.20
CA GLU A 57 2.93 12.85 10.63
C GLU A 57 3.36 14.29 10.92
N ILE A 58 4.27 14.85 10.12
CA ILE A 58 4.74 16.24 10.27
C ILE A 58 3.58 17.24 10.12
N SER A 59 2.65 16.98 9.20
CA SER A 59 1.47 17.82 8.99
C SER A 59 0.35 17.58 10.01
N GLY A 60 0.49 16.60 10.91
CA GLY A 60 -0.55 16.19 11.85
C GLY A 60 -1.76 15.53 11.17
N ASN A 61 -1.59 15.10 9.92
CA ASN A 61 -2.66 14.51 9.12
C ASN A 61 -2.77 13.01 9.39
N GLN A 62 -3.82 12.61 10.13
CA GLN A 62 -4.07 11.20 10.44
C GLN A 62 -4.72 10.40 9.30
N ASN A 63 -5.05 11.05 8.18
CA ASN A 63 -5.73 10.40 7.06
C ASN A 63 -4.88 9.26 6.47
N PHE A 64 -3.58 9.47 6.31
CA PHE A 64 -2.70 8.42 5.77
C PHE A 64 -2.65 7.20 6.68
N ARG A 65 -2.71 7.40 8.01
CA ARG A 65 -2.76 6.30 8.97
C ARG A 65 -4.04 5.50 8.83
N ALA A 66 -5.20 6.16 8.71
CA ALA A 66 -6.48 5.51 8.50
C ALA A 66 -6.50 4.71 7.18
N LEU A 67 -6.03 5.32 6.08
CA LEU A 67 -5.92 4.65 4.78
C LEU A 67 -4.98 3.44 4.84
N LEU A 68 -3.86 3.54 5.55
CA LEU A 68 -2.91 2.43 5.72
C LEU A 68 -3.54 1.30 6.54
N ASP A 69 -4.18 1.60 7.67
CA ASP A 69 -4.85 0.59 8.50
C ASP A 69 -5.99 -0.11 7.71
N PHE A 70 -6.71 0.63 6.86
CA PHE A 70 -7.70 0.08 5.92
C PHE A 70 -7.06 -0.82 4.86
N SER A 71 -5.97 -0.39 4.22
CA SER A 71 -5.25 -1.19 3.20
C SER A 71 -4.74 -2.53 3.75
N LEU A 72 -4.40 -2.56 5.04
CA LEU A 72 -3.94 -3.74 5.76
C LEU A 72 -5.10 -4.60 6.30
N GLY A 73 -6.35 -4.20 6.09
CA GLY A 73 -7.54 -4.89 6.56
C GLY A 73 -7.73 -4.85 8.08
N ARG A 74 -7.13 -3.87 8.77
CA ARG A 74 -7.25 -3.72 10.23
C ARG A 74 -8.55 -3.03 10.64
N ILE A 75 -9.01 -2.11 9.81
CA ILE A 75 -10.28 -1.38 9.98
C ILE A 75 -11.14 -1.57 8.73
N GLY A 76 -12.45 -1.50 8.91
CA GLY A 76 -13.43 -1.60 7.83
C GLY A 76 -13.58 -0.31 7.04
N ASP A 77 -14.30 -0.37 5.93
CA ASP A 77 -14.62 0.78 5.09
C ASP A 77 -15.41 1.85 5.86
N GLY A 78 -16.47 1.47 6.60
CA GLY A 78 -17.27 2.40 7.39
C GLY A 78 -16.48 3.16 8.47
N GLU A 79 -15.56 2.48 9.15
CA GLU A 79 -14.65 3.11 10.13
C GLU A 79 -13.68 4.07 9.45
N THR A 80 -13.19 3.70 8.26
CA THR A 80 -12.27 4.52 7.47
C THR A 80 -12.96 5.78 6.94
N LEU A 81 -14.16 5.65 6.38
CA LEU A 81 -14.99 6.78 5.92
C LEU A 81 -15.23 7.78 7.07
N ALA A 82 -15.61 7.27 8.24
CA ALA A 82 -15.83 8.09 9.43
C ALA A 82 -14.55 8.81 9.90
N ALA A 83 -13.41 8.11 9.92
CA ALA A 83 -12.12 8.68 10.32
C ALA A 83 -11.63 9.77 9.35
N LEU A 84 -11.93 9.62 8.06
CA LEU A 84 -11.56 10.57 7.01
C LEU A 84 -12.57 11.72 6.85
N GLY A 85 -13.74 11.62 7.48
CA GLY A 85 -14.82 12.61 7.36
C GLY A 85 -15.44 12.66 5.96
N ILE A 86 -15.43 11.54 5.24
CA ILE A 86 -16.00 11.40 3.89
C ILE A 86 -17.19 10.43 3.92
N ASP A 87 -18.14 10.60 3.01
CA ASP A 87 -19.38 9.82 2.93
C ASP A 87 -19.45 8.92 1.68
N SER A 88 -18.49 9.07 0.77
CA SER A 88 -18.44 8.35 -0.50
C SER A 88 -17.33 7.29 -0.53
N GLN A 89 -17.71 6.08 -0.94
CA GLN A 89 -16.78 4.99 -1.27
C GLN A 89 -15.90 5.34 -2.49
N GLU A 90 -16.39 6.17 -3.41
CA GLU A 90 -15.61 6.65 -4.55
C GLU A 90 -14.46 7.56 -4.08
N ASP A 91 -14.74 8.46 -3.13
CA ASP A 91 -13.72 9.32 -2.55
C ASP A 91 -12.67 8.51 -1.78
N LEU A 92 -13.10 7.48 -1.04
CA LEU A 92 -12.18 6.55 -0.40
C LEU A 92 -11.27 5.88 -1.43
N PHE A 93 -11.83 5.40 -2.54
CA PHE A 93 -11.04 4.80 -3.62
C PHE A 93 -10.03 5.78 -4.22
N LEU A 94 -10.43 7.03 -4.48
CA LEU A 94 -9.54 8.07 -5.00
C LEU A 94 -8.41 8.39 -4.03
N LEU A 95 -8.70 8.48 -2.73
CA LEU A 95 -7.69 8.70 -1.69
C LEU A 95 -6.71 7.54 -1.59
N MET A 96 -7.19 6.30 -1.69
CA MET A 96 -6.35 5.10 -1.71
C MET A 96 -5.44 5.08 -2.95
N ALA A 97 -5.98 5.41 -4.13
CA ALA A 97 -5.21 5.50 -5.37
C ALA A 97 -4.13 6.60 -5.28
N GLN A 98 -4.49 7.77 -4.76
CA GLN A 98 -3.56 8.89 -4.56
C GLN A 98 -2.45 8.57 -3.55
N ALA A 99 -2.75 7.75 -2.53
CA ALA A 99 -1.81 7.28 -1.53
C ALA A 99 -1.00 6.05 -1.97
N HIS A 100 -1.22 5.53 -3.19
CA HIS A 100 -0.64 4.29 -3.71
C HIS A 100 -0.88 3.07 -2.81
N LEU A 101 -2.00 3.07 -2.08
CA LEU A 101 -2.38 1.98 -1.19
C LEU A 101 -3.35 1.04 -1.91
N PRO A 102 -3.14 -0.28 -1.83
CA PRO A 102 -4.07 -1.24 -2.40
C PRO A 102 -5.36 -1.26 -1.59
N MET A 103 -6.50 -1.40 -2.27
CA MET A 103 -7.76 -1.73 -1.59
C MET A 103 -7.61 -3.07 -0.86
N PRO A 104 -8.15 -3.20 0.37
CA PRO A 104 -8.12 -4.47 1.09
C PRO A 104 -8.81 -5.54 0.26
N ARG A 105 -8.15 -6.69 0.12
CA ARG A 105 -8.74 -7.83 -0.57
C ARG A 105 -9.68 -8.54 0.39
N ILE A 106 -10.97 -8.52 0.07
CA ILE A 106 -11.96 -9.38 0.70
C ILE A 106 -11.66 -10.81 0.24
N ALA A 107 -11.71 -11.78 1.16
CA ALA A 107 -11.55 -13.17 0.79
C ALA A 107 -12.67 -13.59 -0.18
N ASP A 108 -12.37 -14.47 -1.15
CA ASP A 108 -13.36 -14.91 -2.13
C ASP A 108 -14.62 -15.51 -1.47
N ALA A 109 -14.44 -16.22 -0.34
CA ALA A 109 -15.53 -16.79 0.44
C ALA A 109 -16.47 -15.72 1.04
N GLU A 110 -15.90 -14.62 1.51
CA GLU A 110 -16.65 -13.51 2.09
C GLU A 110 -17.34 -12.69 1.00
N THR A 111 -16.69 -12.52 -0.16
CA THR A 111 -17.31 -11.95 -1.36
C THR A 111 -18.53 -12.79 -1.80
N GLN A 112 -18.41 -14.12 -1.81
CA GLN A 112 -19.53 -15.01 -2.14
C GLN A 112 -20.68 -14.91 -1.11
N HIS A 113 -20.36 -14.78 0.17
CA HIS A 113 -21.37 -14.57 1.22
C HIS A 113 -22.15 -13.25 1.04
N MET A 114 -21.44 -12.16 0.71
CA MET A 114 -22.05 -10.86 0.41
C MET A 114 -22.96 -10.94 -0.83
N VAL A 115 -22.50 -11.61 -1.90
CA VAL A 115 -23.33 -11.86 -3.10
C VAL A 115 -24.57 -12.67 -2.77
N GLY A 116 -24.45 -13.71 -1.94
CA GLY A 116 -25.59 -14.50 -1.47
C GLY A 116 -26.61 -13.66 -0.68
N SER A 117 -26.12 -12.76 0.17
CA SER A 117 -26.97 -11.84 0.95
C SER A 117 -27.68 -10.82 0.06
N LEU A 118 -27.01 -10.29 -0.97
CA LEU A 118 -27.63 -9.41 -1.97
C LEU A 118 -28.70 -10.11 -2.79
N HIS A 119 -28.45 -11.35 -3.23
CA HIS A 119 -29.47 -12.15 -3.93
C HIS A 119 -30.68 -12.46 -3.06
N ALA A 120 -30.52 -12.56 -1.74
CA ALA A 120 -31.64 -12.74 -0.82
C ALA A 120 -32.48 -11.45 -0.59
N LEU A 121 -31.93 -10.29 -0.93
CA LEU A 121 -32.58 -8.98 -0.82
C LEU A 121 -33.22 -8.52 -2.15
N ALA A 122 -32.81 -9.12 -3.27
CA ALA A 122 -33.46 -8.92 -4.56
C ALA A 122 -34.70 -9.85 -4.66
N PRO A 123 -35.91 -9.32 -4.92
CA PRO A 123 -37.13 -10.12 -5.05
C PRO A 123 -37.11 -11.10 -6.24
#